data_AF-A0A925B4N5-F1
#
_entry.id   AF-A0A925B4N5-F1
#
_cell.length_a   1.000
_cell.length_b   1.000
_cell.length_c   1.000
_cell.angle_alpha   90.00
_cell.angle_beta   90.00
_cell.angle_gamma   90.00
#
_symmetry.space_group_name_H-M   'P 1'
#
loop_
_entity.id
_entity.type
_entity.pdbx_description
1 polymer ?
#
loop_
_entity_poly.entity_id
_entity_poly.type
_entity_poly.pdbx_seq_one_letter_code
_entity_poly.pdbx_strand_id
1 'polypeptide(L)'
;MVGIGLLMAAVGMVGLWLRYRRRLFSSVWLQRAVLVMGPSGFVALLSGWVTTEVGRQPFTVYGLMRTSESVSPLGLPMIATSLIVFIVVYFFVFGAGTLILLRMMGQTPVLGEADPNPNTPNRAAGITPGPATNLHPRPPGRTGAMPAE
;
A
#
# COMPACT_ATOMS: atom_id res chain seq x y z
N MET A 1 7.98 -2.31 16.78
CA MET A 1 8.44 -2.95 15.53
C MET A 1 8.44 -4.48 15.63
N VAL A 2 9.34 -5.08 16.42
CA VAL A 2 9.50 -6.56 16.47
C VAL A 2 8.22 -7.30 16.83
N GLY A 3 7.50 -6.88 17.87
CA GLY A 3 6.22 -7.52 18.25
C GLY A 3 5.17 -7.48 17.14
N ILE A 4 5.05 -6.35 16.44
CA ILE A 4 4.14 -6.21 15.28
C ILE A 4 4.61 -7.11 14.12
N GLY A 5 5.91 -7.16 13.86
CA GLY A 5 6.49 -8.02 12.81
C GLY A 5 6.24 -9.51 13.07
N LEU A 6 6.44 -9.98 14.31
CA LEU A 6 6.14 -11.35 14.70
C LEU A 6 4.64 -11.65 14.61
N LEU A 7 3.78 -10.70 15.00
CA LEU A 7 2.34 -10.83 14.87
C LEU A 7 1.91 -10.95 13.39
N MET A 8 2.46 -10.11 12.51
CA MET A 8 2.19 -10.17 11.07
C MET A 8 2.66 -11.50 10.47
N ALA A 9 3.83 -12.00 10.89
CA ALA A 9 4.34 -13.30 10.46
C ALA A 9 3.43 -14.45 10.93
N ALA A 10 2.95 -14.40 12.18
CA ALA A 10 2.00 -15.37 12.72
C ALA A 10 0.68 -15.38 11.94
N VAL A 11 0.11 -14.21 11.63
CA VAL A 11 -1.10 -14.09 10.81
C VAL A 11 -0.89 -14.68 9.41
N GLY A 12 0.26 -14.40 8.78
CA GLY A 12 0.63 -14.99 7.49
C GLY A 12 0.74 -16.52 7.54
N MET A 13 1.33 -17.06 8.61
CA MET A 13 1.48 -18.51 8.81
C MET A 13 0.15 -19.21 9.04
N VAL A 14 -0.74 -18.63 9.85
CA VAL A 14 -2.12 -19.10 10.03
C VAL A 14 -2.88 -19.03 8.71
N GLY A 15 -2.70 -17.97 7.91
CA GLY A 15 -3.25 -17.86 6.56
C GLY A 15 -2.79 -18.99 5.64
N LEU A 16 -1.50 -19.30 5.61
CA LEU A 16 -0.97 -20.41 4.82
C LEU A 16 -1.54 -21.76 5.25
N TRP A 17 -1.65 -21.99 6.55
CA TRP A 17 -2.25 -23.21 7.09
C TRP A 17 -3.74 -23.34 6.73
N LEU A 18 -4.52 -22.25 6.84
CA LEU A 18 -5.93 -22.25 6.41
C LEU A 18 -6.09 -22.39 4.89
N ARG A 19 -5.13 -21.89 4.10
CA ARG A 19 -5.06 -22.11 2.66
C ARG A 19 -4.88 -23.59 2.33
N TYR A 20 -3.94 -24.27 3.02
CA TYR A 20 -3.75 -25.71 2.86
C TYR A 20 -5.02 -26.50 3.22
N ARG A 21 -5.76 -26.06 4.23
CA ARG A 21 -7.06 -26.64 4.65
C ARG A 21 -8.26 -26.22 3.78
N ARG A 22 -8.06 -25.43 2.72
CA ARG A 22 -9.12 -24.85 1.85
C ARG A 22 -10.20 -24.04 2.60
N ARG A 23 -9.86 -23.48 3.77
CA ARG A 23 -10.77 -22.67 4.62
C ARG A 23 -10.40 -21.18 4.69
N LEU A 24 -9.51 -20.74 3.79
CA LEU A 24 -9.01 -19.36 3.78
C LEU A 24 -10.13 -18.32 3.70
N PHE A 25 -11.13 -18.57 2.84
CA PHE A 25 -12.23 -17.64 2.58
C PHE A 25 -13.42 -17.81 3.52
N SER A 26 -13.45 -18.84 4.37
CA SER A 26 -14.56 -19.07 5.31
C SER A 26 -14.28 -18.55 6.72
N SER A 27 -13.02 -18.24 7.05
CA SER A 27 -12.64 -17.76 8.37
C SER A 27 -12.78 -16.24 8.51
N VAL A 28 -13.92 -15.81 9.06
CA VAL A 28 -14.23 -14.39 9.33
C VAL A 28 -13.21 -13.74 10.27
N TRP A 29 -12.69 -14.50 11.24
CA TRP A 29 -11.68 -14.01 12.18
C TRP A 29 -10.34 -13.73 11.51
N LEU A 30 -9.92 -14.58 10.57
CA LEU A 30 -8.70 -14.34 9.80
C LEU A 30 -8.86 -13.12 8.89
N GLN A 31 -10.00 -12.97 8.22
CA GLN A 31 -10.29 -11.81 7.37
C GLN A 31 -10.25 -10.51 8.16
N ARG A 32 -10.87 -10.48 9.35
CA ARG A 32 -10.81 -9.32 10.27
C ARG A 32 -9.38 -9.04 10.75
N ALA A 33 -8.62 -10.08 11.10
CA ALA A 33 -7.25 -9.92 11.54
C ALA A 33 -6.37 -9.32 10.42
N VAL A 34 -6.49 -9.81 9.19
CA VAL A 34 -5.75 -9.28 8.04
C VAL A 34 -6.14 -7.83 7.73
N LEU A 35 -7.42 -7.48 7.86
CA LEU A 35 -7.88 -6.09 7.69
C LEU A 35 -7.21 -5.13 8.69
N VAL A 36 -7.15 -5.52 9.97
CA VAL A 36 -6.50 -4.73 11.03
C VAL A 36 -4.98 -4.70 10.85
N MET A 37 -4.37 -5.74 10.26
CA MET A 37 -2.94 -5.77 9.94
C MET A 37 -2.55 -4.87 8.75
N GLY A 38 -3.51 -4.33 7.99
CA GLY A 38 -3.24 -3.39 6.90
C GLY A 38 -2.38 -2.19 7.34
N PRO A 39 -2.82 -1.38 8.32
CA PRO A 39 -2.04 -0.24 8.81
C PRO A 39 -0.86 -0.62 9.73
N SER A 40 -0.81 -1.85 10.28
CA SER A 40 0.20 -2.21 11.28
C SER A 40 1.62 -2.21 10.73
N GLY A 41 1.80 -2.49 9.43
CA GLY A 41 3.09 -2.40 8.76
C GLY A 41 3.70 -1.00 8.80
N PHE A 42 2.87 0.03 8.61
CA PHE A 42 3.31 1.43 8.69
C PHE A 42 3.74 1.80 10.12
N VAL A 43 2.99 1.34 11.13
CA VAL A 43 3.34 1.54 12.55
C VAL A 43 4.66 0.83 12.89
N ALA A 44 4.86 -0.38 12.38
CA ALA A 44 6.10 -1.13 12.58
C ALA A 44 7.30 -0.40 11.96
N LEU A 45 7.14 0.15 10.74
CA LEU A 45 8.15 0.95 10.05
C LEU A 45 8.54 2.19 10.85
N LEU A 46 7.56 3.00 11.29
CA LEU A 46 7.81 4.20 12.09
C LEU A 46 8.50 3.85 13.42
N SER A 47 8.05 2.79 14.09
CA SER A 47 8.69 2.33 15.32
C SER A 47 10.15 1.95 15.11
N GLY A 48 10.48 1.33 13.97
CA GLY A 48 11.85 0.97 13.61
C GLY A 48 12.73 2.19 13.44
N TRP A 49 12.29 3.15 12.63
CA TRP A 49 12.97 4.44 12.44
C TRP A 49 13.18 5.19 13.75
N VAL A 50 12.15 5.29 14.59
CA VAL A 50 12.28 5.94 15.91
C VAL A 50 13.32 5.22 16.78
N THR A 51 13.32 3.89 16.80
CA THR A 51 14.28 3.13 17.60
C THR A 51 15.72 3.40 17.15
N THR A 52 15.97 3.47 15.84
CA THR A 52 17.32 3.74 15.31
C THR A 52 17.75 5.20 15.47
N GLU A 53 16.83 6.14 15.29
CA GLU A 53 17.12 7.58 15.37
C GLU A 53 17.27 8.06 16.81
N VAL A 54 16.36 7.64 17.69
CA VAL A 54 16.43 7.99 19.12
C VAL A 54 17.52 7.16 19.80
N GLY A 55 17.74 5.92 19.38
CA GLY A 55 18.77 5.05 19.94
C GLY A 55 20.22 5.55 19.71
N ARG A 56 20.44 6.46 18.75
CA ARG A 56 21.74 7.11 18.56
C ARG A 56 21.94 8.42 19.31
N GLN A 57 20.89 8.96 19.92
CA GLN A 57 21.05 10.13 20.78
C GLN A 57 22.04 9.80 21.91
N PRO A 58 22.97 10.70 22.26
CA PRO A 58 23.05 12.13 21.91
C PRO A 58 23.93 12.46 20.68
N PHE A 59 24.19 11.50 19.79
CA PHE A 59 25.11 11.69 18.66
C PHE A 59 24.38 11.87 17.32
N THR A 60 24.82 12.86 16.53
CA THR A 60 24.52 12.95 15.09
C THR A 60 25.42 12.01 14.33
N VAL A 61 26.72 12.02 14.67
CA VAL A 61 27.72 11.07 14.18
C VAL A 61 28.37 10.43 15.39
N TYR A 62 28.21 9.10 15.52
CA TYR A 62 28.66 8.36 16.69
C TYR A 62 30.13 8.62 17.01
N GLY A 63 30.41 9.02 18.25
CA GLY A 63 31.76 9.28 18.76
C GLY A 63 32.44 10.53 18.18
N LEU A 64 31.82 11.25 17.25
CA LEU A 64 32.42 12.38 16.53
C LEU A 64 31.69 13.70 16.74
N MET A 65 30.36 13.71 16.69
CA MET A 65 29.57 14.94 16.74
C MET A 65 28.27 14.74 17.51
N ARG A 66 28.04 15.59 18.52
CA ARG A 66 26.79 15.56 19.30
C ARG A 66 25.66 16.28 18.58
N THR A 67 24.43 15.89 18.88
CA THR A 67 23.23 16.52 18.31
C THR A 67 23.10 18.00 18.66
N SER A 68 23.56 18.40 19.85
CA SER A 68 23.62 19.80 20.26
C SER A 68 24.58 20.66 19.42
N GLU A 69 25.61 20.05 18.84
CA GLU A 69 26.64 20.73 18.04
C GLU A 69 26.27 20.81 16.56
N SER A 70 25.28 20.02 16.13
CA SER A 70 24.83 19.96 14.73
C SER A 70 23.71 20.96 14.38
N VAL A 71 23.33 21.84 15.30
CA VAL A 71 22.22 22.78 15.09
C VAL A 71 22.70 24.05 14.39
N SER A 72 22.05 24.44 13.29
CA SER A 72 22.37 25.68 12.58
C SER A 72 21.90 26.93 13.37
N PRO A 73 22.64 28.05 13.31
CA PRO A 73 22.31 29.27 14.03
C PRO A 73 21.19 30.04 13.32
N LEU A 74 19.96 29.51 13.36
CA LEU A 74 18.77 30.11 12.77
C LEU A 74 17.85 30.65 13.87
N GLY A 75 17.16 31.76 13.59
CA GLY A 75 16.17 32.31 14.51
C GLY A 75 14.98 31.37 14.71
N LEU A 76 14.53 31.21 15.97
CA LEU A 76 13.36 30.40 16.33
C LEU A 76 12.11 30.67 15.48
N PRO A 77 11.75 31.94 15.15
CA PRO A 77 10.55 32.21 14.34
C PRO A 77 10.61 31.59 12.94
N MET A 78 11.80 31.55 12.32
CA MET A 78 11.97 31.02 10.97
C MET A 78 11.83 29.49 10.95
N ILE A 79 12.41 28.81 11.94
CA ILE A 79 12.29 27.34 12.10
C ILE A 79 10.84 26.96 12.38
N ALA A 80 10.16 27.68 13.28
CA ALA A 80 8.77 27.41 13.61
C ALA A 80 7.85 27.61 12.39
N THR A 81 8.07 28.70 11.64
CA THR A 81 7.27 29.00 10.44
C THR A 81 7.46 27.92 9.37
N SER A 82 8.69 27.51 9.07
CA SER A 82 8.95 26.47 8.07
C SER A 82 8.38 25.11 8.51
N LEU A 83 8.52 24.75 9.79
CA LEU A 83 7.93 23.52 10.34
C LEU A 83 6.41 23.50 10.19
N ILE A 84 5.73 24.61 10.51
CA ILE A 84 4.27 24.72 10.36
C ILE A 84 3.87 24.57 8.90
N VAL A 85 4.59 25.22 7.97
CA VAL A 85 4.33 25.08 6.54
C VAL A 85 4.49 23.62 6.09
N PHE A 86 5.56 22.93 6.52
CA PHE A 86 5.75 21.51 6.23
C PHE A 86 4.62 20.65 6.78
N ILE A 87 4.20 20.89 8.02
CA ILE A 87 3.07 20.18 8.64
C ILE A 87 1.81 20.34 7.79
N VAL A 88 1.43 21.57 7.45
CA VAL A 88 0.22 21.85 6.66
C VAL A 88 0.28 21.16 5.29
N VAL A 89 1.39 21.30 4.58
CA VAL A 89 1.56 20.68 3.26
C VAL A 89 1.51 19.16 3.35
N TYR A 90 2.14 18.56 4.36
CA TYR A 90 2.14 17.11 4.54
C TYR A 90 0.74 16.60 4.87
N PHE A 91 0.02 17.25 5.79
CA PHE A 91 -1.37 16.89 6.07
C PHE A 91 -2.26 16.97 4.83
N PHE A 92 -2.08 18.01 4.00
CA PHE A 92 -2.84 18.14 2.77
C PHE A 92 -2.50 17.03 1.76
N VAL A 93 -1.22 16.81 1.45
CA VAL A 93 -0.78 15.84 0.44
C VAL A 93 -1.04 14.41 0.88
N PHE A 94 -0.61 14.01 2.08
CA PHE A 94 -0.83 12.65 2.59
C PHE A 94 -2.30 12.40 2.92
N GLY A 95 -3.04 13.42 3.39
CA GLY A 95 -4.47 13.32 3.63
C GLY A 95 -5.24 13.10 2.33
N ALA A 96 -5.03 13.94 1.32
CA ALA A 96 -5.65 13.79 0.00
C ALA A 96 -5.29 12.45 -0.65
N GLY A 97 -4.00 12.08 -0.65
CA GLY A 97 -3.53 10.81 -1.18
C GLY A 97 -4.18 9.60 -0.49
N THR A 98 -4.22 9.60 0.84
CA THR A 98 -4.86 8.53 1.62
C THR A 98 -6.36 8.44 1.34
N LEU A 99 -7.07 9.57 1.28
CA LEU A 99 -8.50 9.60 0.95
C LEU A 99 -8.78 9.07 -0.44
N ILE A 100 -7.97 9.45 -1.43
CA ILE A 100 -8.11 8.94 -2.80
C ILE A 100 -7.87 7.44 -2.85
N LEU A 101 -6.81 6.94 -2.21
CA LEU A 101 -6.51 5.51 -2.14
C LEU A 101 -7.64 4.72 -1.47
N LEU A 102 -8.14 5.18 -0.33
CA LEU A 102 -9.26 4.54 0.36
C LEU A 102 -10.54 4.58 -0.49
N ARG A 103 -10.79 5.68 -1.20
CA ARG A 103 -11.93 5.81 -2.12
C ARG A 103 -11.82 4.84 -3.30
N MET A 104 -10.61 4.65 -3.86
CA MET A 104 -10.35 3.69 -4.92
C MET A 104 -10.49 2.24 -4.44
N MET A 105 -9.95 1.93 -3.25
CA MET A 105 -10.08 0.59 -2.64
C MET A 105 -11.52 0.24 -2.28
N GLY A 106 -12.37 1.23 -2.02
CA GLY A 106 -13.79 1.04 -1.73
C GLY A 106 -14.67 0.75 -2.95
N GLN A 107 -14.13 0.83 -4.18
CA GLN A 107 -14.88 0.48 -5.38
C GLN A 107 -15.00 -1.04 -5.53
N THR A 108 -16.23 -1.54 -5.56
CA THR A 108 -16.48 -2.96 -5.82
C THR A 108 -16.09 -3.28 -7.27
N PRO A 109 -15.40 -4.40 -7.53
CA PRO A 109 -15.11 -4.83 -8.89
C PRO A 109 -16.41 -4.98 -9.69
N VAL A 110 -16.47 -4.35 -10.87
CA VAL A 110 -17.60 -4.50 -11.79
C VAL A 110 -17.43 -5.84 -12.51
N LEU A 111 -18.41 -6.74 -12.35
CA LEU A 111 -18.42 -8.01 -13.06
C LEU A 111 -18.79 -7.75 -14.53
N GLY A 112 -17.88 -8.07 -15.45
CA GLY A 112 -18.10 -7.90 -16.89
C GLY A 112 -17.60 -6.58 -17.48
N GLU A 113 -16.66 -5.91 -16.81
CA GLU A 113 -15.89 -4.83 -17.43
C GLU A 113 -15.31 -5.35 -18.76
N ALA A 114 -15.64 -4.67 -19.87
CA ALA A 114 -15.09 -5.04 -21.16
C ALA A 114 -13.56 -4.92 -21.10
N ASP A 115 -12.85 -5.91 -21.66
CA ASP A 115 -11.39 -5.85 -21.75
C ASP A 115 -10.97 -4.47 -22.27
N PRO A 116 -9.96 -3.82 -21.67
CA PRO A 116 -9.51 -2.51 -22.10
C PRO A 116 -9.33 -2.52 -23.61
N ASN A 117 -10.03 -1.62 -24.32
CA ASN A 117 -9.98 -1.57 -25.78
C ASN A 117 -8.50 -1.54 -26.19
N PRO A 118 -8.01 -2.49 -27.00
CA PRO A 118 -6.60 -2.60 -27.36
C PRO A 118 -6.08 -1.34 -28.09
N ASN A 119 -6.98 -0.51 -28.61
CA ASN A 119 -6.66 0.76 -29.26
C ASN A 119 -6.71 1.98 -28.33
N THR A 120 -7.07 1.81 -27.05
CA THR A 120 -7.03 2.90 -26.07
C THR A 120 -5.64 2.99 -25.44
N PRO A 121 -4.99 4.17 -25.44
CA PRO A 121 -3.69 4.33 -24.81
C PRO A 121 -3.79 4.04 -23.31
N ASN A 122 -3.28 2.90 -22.87
CA ASN A 122 -3.23 2.54 -21.46
C ASN A 122 -2.13 3.34 -20.75
N ARG A 123 -2.50 4.45 -20.10
CA ARG A 123 -1.56 5.31 -19.34
C ARG A 123 -0.96 4.63 -18.11
N ALA A 124 -1.46 3.45 -17.69
CA ALA A 124 -0.92 2.73 -16.54
C ALA A 124 0.44 2.06 -16.82
N ALA A 125 0.84 1.91 -18.09
CA ALA A 125 2.06 1.22 -18.48
C ALA A 125 3.34 2.10 -18.41
N GLY A 126 3.21 3.39 -18.09
CA GLY A 126 4.34 4.33 -18.12
C GLY A 126 5.00 4.36 -19.51
N ILE A 127 6.34 4.38 -19.57
CA ILE A 127 7.12 4.33 -20.82
C ILE A 127 7.36 2.91 -21.35
N THR A 128 6.87 1.88 -20.65
CA THR A 128 7.09 0.48 -21.02
C THR A 128 5.77 -0.08 -21.51
N PRO A 129 5.56 -0.25 -22.83
CA PRO A 129 4.36 -0.91 -23.33
C PRO A 129 4.24 -2.29 -22.66
N GLY A 130 3.14 -2.52 -21.94
CA GLY A 130 2.84 -3.86 -21.45
C GLY A 130 2.75 -4.84 -22.63
N PRO A 131 3.12 -6.11 -22.46
CA PRO A 131 3.03 -7.09 -23.54
C PRO A 131 1.61 -7.09 -24.09
N ALA A 132 1.46 -6.74 -25.37
CA ALA A 132 0.20 -6.82 -26.07
C ALA A 132 -0.31 -8.24 -25.95
N THR A 133 -1.33 -8.44 -25.12
CA THR A 133 -1.97 -9.74 -24.98
C THR A 133 -2.77 -9.94 -26.25
N ASN A 134 -2.17 -10.62 -27.23
CA ASN A 134 -2.87 -11.08 -28.43
C ASN A 134 -3.90 -12.13 -28.00
N LEU A 135 -5.10 -11.69 -27.62
CA LEU A 135 -6.22 -12.58 -27.40
C LEU A 135 -6.64 -13.14 -28.77
N HIS A 136 -6.53 -14.45 -28.92
CA HIS A 136 -6.98 -15.21 -30.08
C HIS A 136 -8.45 -14.87 -30.41
N PRO A 137 -8.82 -14.63 -31.69
CA PRO A 137 -10.23 -14.44 -32.05
C PRO A 137 -11.06 -15.66 -31.61
N ARG A 138 -12.11 -15.42 -30.83
CA ARG A 138 -13.11 -16.44 -30.51
C ARG A 138 -13.78 -16.89 -31.81
N PRO A 139 -13.92 -18.19 -32.09
CA PRO A 139 -14.67 -18.64 -33.26
C PRO A 139 -16.14 -18.21 -33.15
N PRO A 140 -16.80 -17.84 -34.27
CA PRO A 140 -18.19 -17.42 -34.25
C PRO A 140 -19.08 -18.55 -33.72
N GLY A 141 -19.97 -18.20 -32.78
CA GLY A 141 -20.88 -19.14 -32.14
C GLY A 141 -21.73 -19.89 -33.16
N ARG A 142 -21.88 -21.20 -32.95
CA ARG A 142 -22.92 -22.00 -33.62
C ARG A 142 -24.26 -21.40 -33.23
N THR A 143 -24.90 -20.73 -34.19
CA THR A 143 -26.32 -20.41 -34.16
C THR A 143 -27.07 -21.71 -33.87
N GLY A 144 -27.73 -21.77 -32.71
CA GLY A 144 -28.63 -22.87 -32.39
C GLY A 144 -29.75 -22.86 -33.41
N ALA A 145 -29.76 -23.86 -34.30
CA ALA A 145 -30.94 -24.23 -35.04
C ALA A 145 -32.02 -24.63 -34.02
N MET A 146 -33.12 -23.88 -33.97
CA MET A 146 -34.36 -24.42 -33.43
C MET A 146 -34.83 -25.54 -34.38
N PRO A 147 -35.12 -26.75 -33.89
CA PRO A 147 -35.85 -27.72 -34.70
C PRO A 147 -37.32 -27.29 -34.80
N ALA A 148 -37.84 -27.36 -36.03
CA ALA A 148 -39.26 -27.30 -36.30
C ALA A 148 -39.91 -28.59 -35.77
N GLU A 149 -40.91 -28.42 -34.91
CA GLU A 149 -42.14 -29.23 -34.79
C GLU A 149 -43.13 -28.51 -33.86
#